data_AF-D0TQN1-F1
#
_entry.id   AF-D0TQN1-F1
#
_cell.length_a   1.000
_cell.length_b   1.000
_cell.length_c   1.000
_cell.angle_alpha   90.00
_cell.angle_beta   90.00
_cell.angle_gamma   90.00
#
_symmetry.space_group_name_H-M   'P 1'
#
loop_
_entity.id
_entity.type
_entity.pdbx_description
1 polymer ?
#
loop_
_entity_poly.entity_id
_entity_poly.type
_entity_poly.pdbx_seq_one_letter_code
_entity_poly.pdbx_strand_id
1 'polypeptide(L)' 'FCFVNIEIFDFCCIKCNPDESGELQTEYTGIRPGWHMNKKYWISVYFNQDVPDEKIKELVSNSYDIVVKSLTKKEREML' A
#
# COMPACT_ATOMS: atom_id res chain seq x y z
N PHE A 1 -2.42 5.06 6.35
CA PHE A 1 -1.89 4.95 4.97
C PHE A 1 -1.88 3.48 4.55
N CYS A 2 -1.42 2.57 5.41
CA CYS A 2 -1.61 1.13 5.28
C CYS A 2 -2.16 0.50 6.58
N PHE A 3 -2.46 -0.80 6.56
CA PHE A 3 -2.76 -1.61 7.75
C PHE A 3 -2.28 -3.06 7.59
N VAL A 4 -2.13 -3.78 8.68
CA VAL A 4 -1.72 -5.20 8.73
C VAL A 4 -2.54 -5.93 9.80
N ASN A 5 -2.82 -7.22 9.59
CA ASN A 5 -3.36 -8.07 10.63
C ASN A 5 -2.24 -8.46 11.62
N ILE A 6 -2.35 -8.10 12.89
CA ILE A 6 -1.31 -8.37 13.89
C ILE A 6 -1.28 -9.83 14.37
N GLU A 7 -2.37 -10.57 14.22
CA GLU A 7 -2.45 -11.97 14.65
C GLU A 7 -1.78 -12.91 13.64
N ILE A 8 -2.11 -12.74 12.36
CA ILE A 8 -1.61 -13.60 11.29
C ILE A 8 -0.34 -13.02 10.67
N PHE A 9 -0.27 -11.69 10.51
CA PHE A 9 0.87 -10.96 9.96
C PHE A 9 1.34 -11.53 8.60
N ASP A 10 0.41 -11.81 7.69
CA ASP A 10 0.67 -12.41 6.37
C ASP A 10 0.72 -11.38 5.22
N PHE A 11 0.04 -10.24 5.35
CA PHE A 11 0.08 -9.17 4.36
C PHE A 11 -0.12 -7.77 4.97
N CYS A 12 0.34 -6.76 4.23
CA CYS A 12 -0.02 -5.36 4.46
C CYS A 12 -0.96 -4.86 3.37
N CYS A 13 -2.07 -4.21 3.74
CA CYS A 13 -2.94 -3.53 2.80
C CYS A 13 -2.51 -2.06 2.69
N ILE A 14 -2.07 -1.65 1.50
CA ILE A 14 -1.38 -0.39 1.26
C ILE A 14 -2.17 0.45 0.25
N LYS A 15 -2.36 1.74 0.54
CA LYS A 15 -2.95 2.68 -0.43
C LYS A 15 -1.97 2.92 -1.58
N CYS A 16 -2.42 2.77 -2.81
CA CYS A 16 -1.61 2.77 -4.03
C CYS A 16 -2.22 3.71 -5.09
N ASN A 17 -1.37 4.20 -5.99
CA ASN A 17 -1.78 4.93 -7.18
C ASN A 17 -2.51 3.98 -8.16
N PRO A 18 -3.74 4.29 -8.60
CA PRO A 18 -4.46 3.43 -9.56
C PRO A 18 -3.68 3.12 -10.83
N ASP A 19 -2.82 4.04 -11.28
CA ASP A 19 -2.05 3.89 -12.51
C ASP A 19 -0.93 2.85 -12.38
N GLU A 20 -0.42 2.62 -11.16
CA GLU A 20 0.66 1.67 -10.86
C GLU A 20 0.14 0.29 -10.42
N SER A 21 -1.11 0.23 -9.95
CA SER A 21 -1.70 -0.97 -9.34
C SER A 21 -1.70 -2.20 -10.26
N GLY A 22 -1.94 -2.00 -11.56
CA GLY A 22 -1.97 -3.09 -12.53
C GLY A 22 -0.58 -3.66 -12.84
N GLU A 23 0.42 -2.78 -12.95
CA GLU A 23 1.82 -3.18 -13.22
C GLU A 23 2.37 -3.97 -12.04
N LEU A 24 2.16 -3.47 -10.82
CA LEU A 24 2.60 -4.14 -9.58
C LEU A 24 2.00 -5.55 -9.43
N GLN A 25 0.72 -5.72 -9.74
CA GLN A 25 0.06 -7.03 -9.71
C GLN A 25 0.50 -7.97 -10.84
N THR A 26 1.06 -7.42 -11.92
CA THR A 26 1.62 -8.21 -13.03
C THR A 26 3.04 -8.66 -12.71
N GLU A 27 3.83 -7.79 -12.07
CA GLU A 27 5.21 -8.05 -11.71
C GLU A 27 5.36 -8.99 -10.52
N TYR A 28 4.46 -8.90 -9.53
CA TYR A 28 4.55 -9.65 -8.27
C TYR A 28 3.28 -10.45 -7.97
N THR A 29 3.43 -11.76 -7.82
CA THR A 29 2.38 -12.71 -7.38
C THR A 29 1.89 -12.41 -5.96
N GLY A 30 2.78 -11.87 -5.12
CA GLY A 30 2.50 -11.42 -3.76
C GLY A 30 1.67 -10.14 -3.69
N ILE A 31 1.43 -9.44 -4.80
CA ILE A 31 0.57 -8.25 -4.85
C ILE A 31 -0.79 -8.61 -5.43
N ARG A 32 -1.84 -8.29 -4.67
CA ARG A 32 -3.24 -8.62 -5.01
C ARG A 32 -4.16 -7.42 -4.82
N PRO A 33 -5.39 -7.44 -5.33
CA PRO A 33 -6.38 -6.39 -5.03
C PRO A 33 -6.59 -6.24 -3.52
N GLY A 34 -6.72 -5.00 -3.04
CA GLY A 34 -6.85 -4.68 -1.62
C GLY A 34 -7.95 -5.46 -0.90
N TRP A 35 -7.60 -6.09 0.22
CA TRP A 35 -8.50 -6.87 1.06
C TRP A 35 -9.48 -5.96 1.80
N HIS A 36 -10.79 -6.20 1.63
CA HIS A 36 -11.92 -5.35 2.09
C HIS A 36 -11.87 -3.85 1.75
N MET A 37 -10.88 -3.40 1.00
CA MET A 37 -10.73 -2.00 0.59
C MET A 37 -11.19 -1.76 -0.85
N ASN A 38 -11.24 -0.49 -1.25
CA ASN A 38 -11.47 -0.11 -2.64
C ASN A 38 -10.27 -0.53 -3.51
N LYS A 39 -10.45 -1.59 -4.31
CA LYS A 39 -9.42 -2.23 -5.14
C LYS A 39 -8.80 -1.32 -6.21
N LYS A 40 -9.43 -0.18 -6.51
CA LYS A 40 -8.83 0.85 -7.38
C LYS A 40 -7.66 1.56 -6.70
N TYR A 41 -7.72 1.75 -5.38
CA TYR A 41 -6.77 2.59 -4.63
C TYR A 41 -5.97 1.82 -3.58
N TRP A 42 -6.18 0.51 -3.46
CA TRP A 42 -5.58 -0.31 -2.42
C TRP A 42 -5.14 -1.66 -2.98
N ILE A 43 -3.95 -2.08 -2.57
CA ILE A 43 -3.35 -3.37 -2.87
C ILE A 43 -3.03 -4.11 -1.57
N SER A 44 -3.09 -5.43 -1.59
CA SER A 44 -2.60 -6.30 -0.53
C SER A 44 -1.23 -6.83 -0.94
N VAL A 45 -0.23 -6.62 -0.11
CA VAL A 45 1.16 -7.06 -0.35
C VAL A 45 1.49 -8.14 0.67
N TYR A 46 1.59 -9.38 0.21
CA TYR A 46 1.86 -10.54 1.06
C TYR A 46 3.36 -10.68 1.34
N PHE A 47 3.70 -10.97 2.60
CA PHE A 47 5.08 -11.16 3.04
C PHE A 47 5.61 -12.54 2.65
N ASN A 48 6.95 -12.67 2.62
CA ASN A 48 7.65 -13.93 2.33
C ASN A 48 7.26 -14.57 0.99
N GLN A 49 6.88 -13.75 0.01
CA GLN A 49 6.63 -14.17 -1.37
C GLN A 49 7.69 -13.55 -2.29
N ASP A 50 7.30 -13.07 -3.47
CA ASP A 50 8.20 -12.54 -4.50
C ASP A 50 8.42 -11.02 -4.42
N VAL A 51 7.82 -10.33 -3.45
CA VAL A 51 8.00 -8.88 -3.25
C VAL A 51 9.18 -8.62 -2.31
N PRO A 52 10.26 -7.95 -2.75
CA PRO A 52 11.39 -7.63 -1.88
C PRO A 52 11.02 -6.66 -0.76
N ASP A 53 11.61 -6.82 0.42
CA ASP A 53 11.34 -5.95 1.59
C ASP A 53 11.51 -4.46 1.28
N GLU A 54 12.53 -4.10 0.48
CA GLU A 54 12.76 -2.71 0.06
C GLU A 54 11.59 -2.17 -0.78
N LYS A 55 11.00 -3.00 -1.64
CA LYS A 55 9.82 -2.61 -2.40
C LYS A 55 8.60 -2.42 -1.49
N ILE A 56 8.43 -3.26 -0.47
CA ILE A 56 7.34 -3.11 0.51
C ILE A 56 7.50 -1.77 1.26
N LYS A 57 8.72 -1.44 1.71
CA LYS A 57 9.00 -0.16 2.40
C LYS A 57 8.76 1.04 1.49
N GLU A 58 9.17 0.96 0.22
CA GLU A 58 8.89 1.99 -0.79
C GLU A 58 7.38 2.21 -0.96
N LEU A 59 6.61 1.14 -1.13
CA LEU A 59 5.15 1.20 -1.27
C LEU A 59 4.50 1.82 -0.03
N VAL A 60 4.98 1.49 1.17
CA VAL A 60 4.54 2.10 2.43
C VAL A 60 4.83 3.61 2.45
N SER A 61 6.03 4.04 2.05
CA SER A 61 6.39 5.45 1.97
C SER A 61 5.50 6.21 0.97
N ASN A 62 5.32 5.66 -0.23
CA ASN A 62 4.45 6.24 -1.25
C ASN A 62 2.99 6.36 -0.76
N SER A 63 2.53 5.36 -0.01
CA SER A 63 1.21 5.36 0.61
C SER A 63 1.02 6.51 1.61
N TYR A 64 2.05 6.78 2.42
CA TYR A 64 2.07 7.92 3.33
C TYR A 64 1.97 9.24 2.55
N ASP A 65 2.79 9.41 1.51
CA ASP A 65 2.78 10.61 0.67
C ASP A 65 1.43 10.85 -0.01
N ILE A 66 0.75 9.80 -0.49
CA ILE A 66 -0.60 9.89 -1.06
C ILE A 66 -1.58 10.46 -0.02
N VAL A 67 -1.50 9.97 1.23
CA VAL A 67 -2.37 10.46 2.30
C VAL A 67 -2.02 11.90 2.66
N VAL A 68 -0.75 12.23 2.87
CA VAL A 68 -0.31 13.59 3.21
C VAL A 68 -0.72 14.60 2.14
N LYS A 69 -0.56 14.27 0.85
CA LYS A 69 -0.98 15.13 -0.26
C LYS A 69 -2.50 15.41 -0.25
N SER A 70 -3.30 14.46 0.25
CA SER A 70 -4.76 14.60 0.34
C SER A 70 -5.25 15.45 1.53
N LEU A 71 -4.38 15.73 2.51
CA LEU A 71 -4.73 16.54 3.67
C LEU A 71 -4.87 18.02 3.30
N THR A 72 -5.66 18.75 4.10
CA THR A 72 -5.74 20.21 4.01
C THR A 72 -4.41 20.86 4.38
N LYS A 73 -4.20 22.12 3.97
CA LYS A 73 -2.99 22.87 4.34
C LYS A 73 -2.79 22.92 5.87
N LYS A 74 -3.86 23.17 6.62
CA LYS A 74 -3.83 23.22 8.09
C LYS A 74 -3.41 21.88 8.70
N GLU A 75 -3.95 20.76 8.21
CA GLU A 75 -3.56 19.44 8.69
C GLU A 75 -2.11 19.11 8.39
N ARG A 76 -1.61 19.47 7.19
CA ARG A 76 -0.20 19.27 6.83
C ARG A 76 0.77 20.09 7.68
N GLU A 77 0.38 21.30 8.08
CA GLU A 77 1.20 22.16 8.96
C GLU A 77 1.28 21.64 10.41
N MET A 78 0.44 20.67 10.79
CA MET A 78 0.43 20.03 12.12
C MET A 78 1.11 18.66 12.16
N LEU A 79 1.58 18.14 11.01
CA LEU A 79 2.37 16.90 10.92
C LEU A 79 3.79 17.12 11.42
#